data_AF-A0AAW4FYE7-F1
#
_entry.id   AF-A0AAW4FYE7-F1
#
_cell.length_a   1.000
_cell.length_b   1.000
_cell.length_c   1.000
_cell.angle_alpha   90.00
_cell.angle_beta   90.00
_cell.angle_gamma   90.00
#
_symmetry.space_group_name_H-M   'P 1'
#
loop_
_entity.id
_entity.type
_entity.pdbx_description
1 polymer ?
#
loop_
_entity_poly.entity_id
_entity_poly.type
_entity_poly.pdbx_seq_one_letter_code
_entity_poly.pdbx_strand_id
1 'polypeptide(L)' 'MSKALGSRTEMITPDDFEKIDGVFREMVQERNLAFDSEEAIALAARLISLFQSGIHDQAALKLMAS' A
#
# COMPACT_ATOMS: atom_id res chain seq x y z
N MET A 1 2.52 -19.91 -24.13
CA MET A 1 2.93 -19.37 -22.84
C MET A 1 3.38 -17.93 -23.05
N SER A 2 2.43 -17.00 -23.04
CA SER A 2 2.69 -15.58 -23.26
C SER A 2 3.21 -15.00 -21.95
N LYS A 3 4.52 -14.74 -21.89
CA LYS A 3 5.16 -14.01 -20.80
C LYS A 3 4.67 -12.57 -20.91
N ALA A 4 3.54 -12.26 -20.27
CA ALA A 4 3.05 -10.90 -20.17
C ALA A 4 4.13 -10.12 -19.43
N LEU A 5 4.67 -9.11 -20.12
CA LEU A 5 5.46 -8.04 -19.57
C LEU A 5 4.76 -7.60 -18.27
N GLY A 6 5.47 -7.60 -17.14
CA GLY A 6 4.94 -7.11 -15.86
C GLY A 6 4.15 -5.84 -16.15
N SER A 7 2.86 -5.87 -15.82
CA SER A 7 1.94 -4.85 -16.27
C SER A 7 2.49 -3.53 -15.73
N ARG A 8 2.49 -2.45 -16.53
CA ARG A 8 3.01 -1.13 -16.11
C ARG A 8 2.38 -0.63 -14.79
N THR A 9 1.30 -1.27 -14.38
CA THR A 9 0.56 -1.17 -13.12
C THR A 9 1.30 -1.69 -11.87
N GLU A 10 2.33 -2.53 -12.02
CA GLU A 10 3.06 -3.13 -10.88
C GLU A 10 4.24 -2.25 -10.38
N MET A 11 4.60 -1.21 -11.12
CA MET A 11 5.69 -0.30 -10.74
C MET A 11 5.18 0.77 -9.78
N ILE A 12 5.60 0.66 -8.52
CA ILE A 12 5.42 1.74 -7.54
C ILE A 12 6.42 2.85 -7.88
N THR A 13 5.93 3.99 -8.35
CA THR A 13 6.77 5.18 -8.56
C THR A 13 7.08 5.85 -7.22
N PRO A 14 8.10 6.73 -7.13
CA PRO A 14 8.39 7.47 -5.91
C PRO A 14 7.17 8.27 -5.41
N ASP A 15 6.45 8.93 -6.33
CA ASP A 15 5.21 9.66 -6.04
C ASP A 15 4.11 8.74 -5.49
N ASP A 16 4.03 7.51 -5.99
CA ASP A 16 3.08 6.51 -5.50
C ASP A 16 3.47 5.99 -4.12
N PHE A 17 4.76 5.82 -3.87
CA PHE A 17 5.27 5.44 -2.55
C PHE A 17 4.95 6.51 -1.50
N GLU A 18 5.07 7.81 -1.83
CA GLU A 18 4.67 8.90 -0.93
C GLU A 18 3.18 8.85 -0.58
N LYS A 19 2.31 8.47 -1.53
CA LYS A 19 0.88 8.27 -1.26
C LYS A 19 0.64 7.09 -0.33
N ILE A 20 1.34 5.97 -0.56
CA ILE A 20 1.26 4.77 0.30
C ILE A 20 1.75 5.10 1.71
N ASP A 21 2.88 5.80 1.85
CA ASP A 21 3.42 6.20 3.16
C ASP A 21 2.47 7.14 3.91
N GLY A 22 1.83 8.07 3.20
CA GLY A 22 0.80 8.96 3.76
C GLY A 22 -0.38 8.18 4.33
N VAL A 23 -0.96 7.25 3.56
CA VAL A 23 -2.07 6.40 4.01
C VAL A 23 -1.63 5.50 5.17
N PHE A 24 -0.44 4.91 5.07
CA PHE A 24 0.12 4.05 6.10
C PHE A 24 0.29 4.80 7.43
N ARG A 25 0.92 5.99 7.42
CA ARG A 25 1.09 6.82 8.63
C ARG A 25 -0.25 7.21 9.23
N GLU A 26 -1.21 7.61 8.41
CA GLU A 26 -2.55 7.98 8.88
C GLU A 26 -3.21 6.80 9.59
N MET A 27 -3.19 5.61 9.00
CA MET A 27 -3.77 4.41 9.59
C MET A 27 -3.03 3.95 10.85
N VAL A 28 -1.69 4.01 10.88
CA VAL A 28 -0.89 3.68 12.07
C VAL A 28 -1.20 4.65 13.20
N GLN A 29 -1.33 5.95 12.91
CA GLN A 29 -1.70 6.96 13.90
C GLN A 29 -3.13 6.79 14.40
N GLU A 30 -4.11 6.59 13.50
CA GLU A 30 -5.51 6.35 13.87
C GLU A 30 -5.67 5.11 14.77
N ARG A 31 -4.90 4.06 14.48
CA ARG A 31 -4.93 2.81 15.25
C ARG A 31 -4.00 2.82 16.47
N ASN A 32 -3.26 3.90 16.71
CA ASN A 32 -2.21 3.96 17.75
C ASN A 32 -1.24 2.77 17.69
N LEU A 33 -0.92 2.32 16.48
CA LEU A 33 0.03 1.23 16.27
C LEU A 33 1.45 1.74 16.40
N ALA A 34 2.33 0.91 16.94
CA ALA A 34 3.76 1.17 16.87
C ALA A 34 4.25 0.89 15.45
N PHE A 35 5.08 1.78 14.88
CA PHE A 35 5.60 1.63 13.51
C PHE A 35 6.39 0.34 13.28
N ASP A 36 6.94 -0.23 14.34
CA ASP A 36 7.71 -1.48 14.37
C ASP A 36 6.87 -2.70 14.78
N SER A 37 5.57 -2.52 15.04
CA SER A 37 4.67 -3.64 15.35
C SER A 37 4.47 -4.54 14.13
N GLU A 38 4.24 -5.83 14.38
CA GLU A 38 3.87 -6.78 13.31
C GLU A 38 2.63 -6.32 12.54
N GLU A 39 1.68 -5.67 13.22
CA GLU A 39 0.48 -5.10 12.60
C GLU A 39 0.82 -3.98 11.61
N ALA A 40 1.73 -3.07 11.96
CA ALA A 40 2.18 -2.03 11.06
C ALA A 40 2.94 -2.61 9.85
N ILE A 41 3.80 -3.61 10.07
CA ILE A 41 4.51 -4.30 8.98
C ILE A 41 3.53 -5.00 8.04
N ALA A 42 2.53 -5.71 8.60
CA ALA A 42 1.49 -6.37 7.82
C ALA A 42 0.63 -5.36 7.04
N LEU A 43 0.33 -4.21 7.64
CA LEU A 43 -0.41 -3.13 7.01
C LEU A 43 0.35 -2.54 5.82
N ALA A 44 1.64 -2.24 5.99
CA ALA A 44 2.49 -1.74 4.91
C ALA A 44 2.57 -2.74 3.75
N ALA A 45 2.79 -4.02 4.05
CA ALA A 45 2.82 -5.09 3.03
C ALA A 45 1.49 -5.19 2.28
N ARG A 46 0.36 -5.03 2.98
CA ARG A 46 -0.98 -5.07 2.38
C ARG A 46 -1.23 -3.87 1.49
N LEU A 47 -0.86 -2.67 1.91
CA LEU A 47 -0.98 -1.45 1.10
C LEU A 47 -0.17 -1.56 -0.20
N ILE A 48 1.08 -2.02 -0.10
CA ILE A 48 1.96 -2.25 -1.27
C ILE A 48 1.34 -3.27 -2.23
N SER A 49 0.82 -4.38 -1.70
CA SER A 49 0.18 -5.43 -2.51
C SER A 49 -1.09 -4.94 -3.21
N LEU A 50 -1.92 -4.15 -2.52
CA LEU A 50 -3.10 -3.52 -3.10
C LEU A 50 -2.72 -2.52 -4.19
N PHE A 51 -1.66 -1.76 -3.99
CA PHE A 51 -1.15 -0.83 -4.99
C PHE A 51 -0.67 -1.54 -6.24
N GLN A 52 0.13 -2.60 -6.08
CA GLN A 52 0.59 -3.45 -7.18
C GLN A 52 -0.56 -4.15 -7.91
N SER A 53 -1.67 -4.42 -7.24
CA SER A 53 -2.88 -4.97 -7.86
C SER A 53 -3.63 -3.95 -8.74
N GLY A 54 -3.25 -2.68 -8.69
CA GLY A 54 -3.84 -1.58 -9.46
C GLY A 54 -4.77 -0.67 -8.67
N ILE A 55 -4.74 -0.71 -7.32
CA ILE A 55 -5.47 0.23 -6.48
C ILE A 55 -4.57 1.41 -6.14
N HIS A 56 -4.68 2.49 -6.91
CA HIS A 56 -3.93 3.72 -6.70
C HIS A 56 -4.70 4.79 -5.89
N ASP A 57 -5.98 4.54 -5.62
CA ASP A 57 -6.83 5.45 -4.87
C ASP A 57 -6.59 5.30 -3.35
N GLN A 58 -6.26 6.41 -2.68
CA GLN A 58 -5.93 6.41 -1.26
C GLN A 58 -7.10 5.99 -0.37
N ALA A 59 -8.34 6.39 -0.71
CA ALA A 59 -9.51 6.01 0.07
C ALA A 59 -9.82 4.52 -0.11
N ALA A 60 -9.66 3.98 -1.32
CA ALA A 60 -9.79 2.56 -1.59
C ALA A 60 -8.69 1.73 -0.90
N LEU A 61 -7.44 2.20 -0.90
CA LEU A 61 -6.33 1.58 -0.17
C LEU A 61 -6.63 1.51 1.31
N LYS A 62 -7.04 2.63 1.91
CA LYS A 62 -7.39 2.71 3.32
C LYS A 62 -8.55 1.77 3.67
N LEU A 63 -9.59 1.74 2.84
CA LEU A 63 -10.76 0.88 3.04
C LEU A 63 -10.46 -0.61 2.87
N MET A 64 -9.59 -0.98 1.93
CA MET A 64 -9.19 -2.38 1.68
C MET A 64 -8.11 -2.89 2.66
N ALA A 65 -7.32 -1.97 3.22
CA ALA A 65 -6.31 -2.27 4.24
C ALA A 65 -6.87 -2.18 5.68
N SER A 66 -8.15 -1.82 5.85
CA SER A 66 -8.80 -1.68 7.15
C SER A 66 -9.04 -3.01 7.86
#